data_AF-A0A1S3GV50-F1
#
_entry.id   AF-A0A1S3GV50-F1
#
_cell.length_a   1.000
_cell.length_b   1.000
_cell.length_c   1.000
_cell.angle_alpha   90.00
_cell.angle_beta   90.00
_cell.angle_gamma   90.00
#
_symmetry.space_group_name_H-M   'P 1'
#
loop_
_entity.id
_entity.type
_entity.pdbx_description
1 polymer ?
#
loop_
_entity_poly.entity_id
_entity_poly.type
_entity_poly.pdbx_seq_one_letter_code
_entity_poly.pdbx_strand_id
1 'polypeptide(L)'
;MDRCKHVGRLRLAQDHSILNPQKWRCLECATTESVWACLKCAHVACGRYMEDHALKHFQETGHPLAMEVRDLYVFCYLCKDYVLNDNPEGDLKLLRSSLLAVRGQQDRAGRGRTLRSMASGEDAALPPPPRAPHGQPQMLTALWYRRQRLLAKTLRLWFARSSRGRAKLERRRQEEALEHKKEAARQRRRE
;
A
#
# COMPACT_ATOMS: atom_id res chain seq x y z
N MET A 1 18.76 -20.99 -12.76
CA MET A 1 17.65 -20.02 -12.75
C MET A 1 17.33 -19.66 -14.19
N ASP A 2 16.14 -20.05 -14.67
CA ASP A 2 15.73 -19.77 -16.03
C ASP A 2 15.26 -18.31 -16.19
N ARG A 3 15.64 -17.68 -17.30
CA ARG A 3 15.21 -16.30 -17.61
C ARG A 3 13.71 -16.28 -17.86
N CYS A 4 13.02 -15.28 -17.32
CA CYS A 4 11.58 -15.15 -17.53
C CYS A 4 11.28 -14.72 -18.98
N LYS A 5 10.70 -15.63 -19.78
CA LYS A 5 10.28 -15.39 -21.17
C LYS A 5 9.22 -14.29 -21.32
N HIS A 6 8.48 -14.00 -20.26
CA HIS A 6 7.39 -13.00 -20.29
C HIS A 6 7.92 -11.57 -20.31
N VAL A 7 9.15 -11.34 -19.83
CA VAL A 7 9.78 -10.02 -19.86
C VAL A 7 10.20 -9.60 -21.26
N GLY A 8 10.64 -10.54 -22.10
CA GLY A 8 11.01 -10.23 -23.49
C GLY A 8 9.82 -9.81 -24.37
N ARG A 9 8.58 -9.98 -23.90
CA ARG A 9 7.35 -9.56 -24.60
C ARG A 9 6.67 -8.39 -23.90
N LEU A 10 7.33 -7.79 -22.92
CA LEU A 10 6.77 -6.69 -22.17
C LEU A 10 6.72 -5.46 -23.08
N ARG A 11 5.54 -4.88 -23.25
CA ARG A 11 5.38 -3.53 -23.78
C ARG A 11 4.82 -2.67 -22.68
N LEU A 12 5.61 -1.71 -22.23
CA LEU A 12 5.16 -0.72 -21.27
C LEU A 12 4.06 0.15 -21.92
N ALA A 13 2.85 0.15 -21.37
CA ALA A 13 1.81 1.14 -21.71
C ALA A 13 2.32 2.59 -21.52
N GLN A 14 1.84 3.53 -22.34
CA GLN A 14 2.35 4.91 -22.31
C GLN A 14 1.89 5.69 -21.05
N ASP A 15 0.77 5.31 -20.44
CA ASP A 15 0.16 6.00 -19.28
C ASP A 15 0.39 5.27 -17.95
N HIS A 16 1.63 4.91 -17.65
CA HIS A 16 1.92 4.17 -16.43
C HIS A 16 1.83 5.06 -15.18
N SER A 17 0.83 4.81 -14.34
CA SER A 17 0.73 5.34 -12.97
C SER A 17 1.95 5.05 -12.10
N ILE A 18 2.85 4.15 -12.52
CA ILE A 18 4.06 3.76 -11.79
C ILE A 18 5.03 4.92 -11.57
N LEU A 19 5.09 5.90 -12.48
CA LEU A 19 6.01 7.05 -12.35
C LEU A 19 5.42 8.18 -11.50
N ASN A 20 4.17 8.07 -11.04
CA ASN A 20 3.52 9.08 -10.22
C ASN A 20 3.46 8.62 -8.75
N PRO A 21 4.29 9.18 -7.85
CA PRO A 21 4.31 8.77 -6.44
C PRO A 21 2.99 8.97 -5.70
N GLN A 22 2.17 9.94 -6.14
CA GLN A 22 0.85 10.18 -5.54
C GLN A 22 -0.10 9.00 -5.75
N LYS A 23 0.18 8.17 -6.77
CA LYS A 23 -0.60 6.97 -7.10
C LYS A 23 -0.02 5.69 -6.49
N TRP A 24 1.06 5.75 -5.70
CA TRP A 24 1.68 4.58 -5.05
C TRP A 24 0.90 4.12 -3.80
N ARG A 25 -0.36 3.74 -4.03
CA ARG A 25 -1.25 3.16 -3.03
C ARG A 25 -2.12 2.10 -3.71
N CYS A 26 -2.42 1.04 -2.98
CA CYS A 26 -3.34 0.02 -3.48
C CYS A 26 -4.73 0.64 -3.72
N LEU A 27 -5.30 0.38 -4.91
CA LEU A 27 -6.62 0.90 -5.27
C LEU A 27 -7.77 0.32 -4.43
N GLU A 28 -7.61 -0.91 -3.91
CA GLU A 28 -8.66 -1.59 -3.13
C GLU A 28 -8.58 -1.28 -1.62
N CYS A 29 -7.39 -1.29 -1.02
CA CYS A 29 -7.24 -1.10 0.43
C CYS A 29 -6.44 0.14 0.85
N ALA A 30 -6.08 1.02 -0.09
CA ALA A 30 -5.34 2.27 0.14
C ALA A 30 -3.98 2.11 0.86
N THR A 31 -3.46 0.88 0.99
CA THR A 31 -2.17 0.62 1.62
C THR A 31 -1.04 1.17 0.75
N THR A 32 -0.11 1.90 1.37
CA THR A 32 1.10 2.43 0.75
C THR A 32 2.31 1.49 0.91
N GLU A 33 2.20 0.48 1.77
CA GLU A 33 3.20 -0.54 2.04
C GLU A 33 3.15 -1.71 1.03
N SER A 34 4.32 -2.19 0.61
CA SER A 34 4.53 -3.19 -0.45
C SER A 34 3.56 -3.01 -1.63
N VAL A 35 3.78 -1.93 -2.39
CA VAL A 35 2.93 -1.52 -3.50
C VAL A 35 3.53 -2.00 -4.82
N TRP A 36 2.72 -2.74 -5.56
CA TRP A 36 3.05 -3.38 -6.82
C TRP A 36 2.26 -2.74 -7.95
N ALA A 37 2.95 -2.19 -8.93
CA ALA A 37 2.36 -1.66 -10.15
C ALA A 37 2.41 -2.70 -11.25
N CYS A 38 1.30 -2.88 -11.97
CA CYS A 38 1.27 -3.75 -13.13
C CYS A 38 2.11 -3.14 -14.26
N LEU A 39 2.90 -3.97 -14.97
CA LEU A 39 3.74 -3.48 -16.07
C LEU A 39 2.99 -3.42 -17.42
N LYS A 40 1.78 -3.98 -17.48
CA LYS A 40 0.94 -4.00 -18.69
C LYS A 40 -0.19 -2.96 -18.67
N CYS A 41 -0.59 -2.47 -17.49
CA CYS A 41 -1.65 -1.46 -17.34
C CYS A 41 -1.38 -0.53 -16.15
N ALA A 42 -2.14 0.56 -16.04
CA ALA A 42 -1.96 1.58 -15.01
C ALA A 42 -2.43 1.18 -13.59
N HIS A 43 -2.68 -0.11 -13.32
CA HIS A 43 -3.23 -0.60 -12.06
C HIS A 43 -2.14 -0.76 -10.98
N VAL A 44 -2.47 -0.37 -9.75
CA VAL A 44 -1.57 -0.41 -8.60
C VAL A 44 -2.25 -1.14 -7.44
N ALA A 45 -1.60 -2.18 -6.91
CA ALA A 45 -2.15 -3.09 -5.92
C ALA A 45 -1.14 -3.41 -4.81
N CYS A 46 -1.62 -3.93 -3.68
CA CYS A 46 -0.74 -4.36 -2.59
C CYS A 46 -0.21 -5.79 -2.83
N GLY A 47 1.00 -6.04 -2.33
CA GLY A 47 1.69 -7.29 -2.48
C GLY A 47 1.12 -8.43 -1.64
N ARG A 48 1.78 -9.60 -1.75
CA ARG A 48 1.30 -10.85 -1.16
C ARG A 48 1.23 -10.89 0.37
N TYR A 49 2.03 -10.05 1.00
CA TYR A 49 2.08 -9.98 2.44
C TYR A 49 0.98 -9.08 3.02
N MET A 50 0.19 -8.43 2.16
CA MET A 50 -0.95 -7.60 2.54
C MET A 50 -2.27 -8.34 2.33
N GLU A 51 -2.99 -8.06 1.24
CA GLU A 51 -4.28 -8.71 0.88
C GLU A 51 -4.23 -9.39 -0.48
N ASP A 52 -3.04 -9.55 -1.07
CA ASP A 52 -2.88 -10.22 -2.36
C ASP A 52 -3.66 -9.55 -3.51
N HIS A 53 -3.98 -8.25 -3.43
CA HIS A 53 -4.70 -7.55 -4.52
C HIS A 53 -3.94 -7.59 -5.84
N ALA A 54 -2.61 -7.62 -5.81
CA ALA A 54 -1.81 -7.78 -7.02
C ALA A 54 -2.00 -9.17 -7.68
N LEU A 55 -2.21 -10.21 -6.87
CA LEU A 55 -2.54 -11.55 -7.36
C LEU A 55 -3.97 -11.60 -7.92
N LYS A 56 -4.93 -10.98 -7.23
CA LYS A 56 -6.32 -10.85 -7.69
C LYS A 56 -6.39 -10.14 -9.05
N HIS A 57 -5.69 -9.02 -9.18
CA HIS A 57 -5.57 -8.29 -10.45
C HIS A 57 -5.03 -9.17 -11.59
N PHE A 58 -4.01 -10.00 -11.32
CA PHE A 58 -3.52 -10.97 -12.30
C PHE A 58 -4.59 -12.01 -12.68
N GLN A 59 -5.35 -12.52 -11.72
CA GLN A 59 -6.41 -13.50 -11.99
C GLN A 59 -7.54 -12.91 -12.85
N GLU A 60 -7.87 -11.64 -12.65
CA GLU A 60 -8.95 -10.96 -13.40
C GLU A 60 -8.51 -10.52 -14.80
N THR A 61 -7.28 -10.02 -14.95
CA THR A 61 -6.81 -9.40 -16.22
C THR A 61 -5.84 -10.27 -17.02
N GLY A 62 -5.28 -11.30 -16.40
CA GLY A 62 -4.20 -12.11 -16.99
C GLY A 62 -2.88 -11.35 -17.17
N HIS A 63 -2.66 -10.23 -16.48
CA HIS A 63 -1.43 -9.43 -16.59
C HIS A 63 -0.28 -10.04 -15.78
N PRO A 64 0.74 -10.64 -16.42
CA PRO A 64 1.63 -11.56 -15.72
C PRO A 64 2.72 -10.87 -14.91
N LEU A 65 3.04 -9.60 -15.18
CA LEU A 65 4.19 -8.92 -14.63
C LEU A 65 3.77 -7.71 -13.79
N ALA A 66 4.33 -7.63 -12.59
CA ALA A 66 4.20 -6.48 -11.70
C ALA A 66 5.56 -6.11 -11.11
N MET A 67 5.78 -4.81 -10.85
CA MET A 67 6.99 -4.26 -10.24
C MET A 67 6.66 -3.56 -8.93
N GLU A 68 7.44 -3.81 -7.89
CA GLU A 68 7.36 -3.09 -6.63
C GLU A 68 8.02 -1.71 -6.76
N VAL A 69 7.27 -0.66 -6.41
CA VAL A 69 7.70 0.73 -6.67
C VAL A 69 8.86 1.21 -5.78
N ARG A 70 9.08 0.57 -4.61
CA ARG A 70 10.12 0.96 -3.65
C ARG A 70 11.44 0.23 -3.89
N ASP A 71 11.37 -1.10 -3.96
CA ASP A 71 12.55 -1.98 -4.08
C ASP A 71 12.85 -2.40 -5.53
N LEU A 72 11.99 -2.05 -6.48
CA LEU A 72 12.19 -2.27 -7.92
C LEU A 72 12.27 -3.75 -8.32
N TYR A 73 11.83 -4.63 -7.43
CA TYR A 73 11.68 -6.05 -7.71
C TYR A 73 10.53 -6.28 -8.68
N VAL A 74 10.73 -7.20 -9.62
CA VAL A 74 9.72 -7.59 -10.59
C VAL A 74 9.31 -9.02 -10.29
N PHE A 75 8.01 -9.27 -10.25
CA PHE A 75 7.46 -10.61 -10.05
C PHE A 75 6.63 -11.02 -11.26
N CYS A 76 6.80 -12.27 -11.66
CA CYS A 76 6.03 -12.87 -12.74
C CYS A 76 5.06 -13.91 -12.17
N TYR A 77 3.76 -13.64 -12.26
CA TYR A 77 2.72 -14.52 -11.76
C TYR A 77 2.57 -15.82 -12.56
N LEU A 78 2.95 -15.82 -13.85
CA LEU A 78 2.97 -17.04 -14.67
C LEU A 78 4.15 -17.96 -14.32
N CYS A 79 5.34 -17.40 -14.09
CA CYS A 79 6.52 -18.17 -13.68
C CYS A 79 6.51 -18.47 -12.17
N LYS A 80 5.67 -17.78 -11.40
CA LYS A 80 5.62 -17.81 -9.94
C LYS A 80 6.97 -17.48 -9.28
N ASP A 81 7.79 -16.68 -9.95
CA ASP A 81 9.14 -16.35 -9.52
C ASP A 81 9.48 -14.88 -9.79
N TYR A 82 10.50 -14.39 -9.07
CA TYR A 82 11.07 -13.07 -9.27
C TYR A 82 11.86 -13.03 -10.58
N VAL A 83 11.67 -11.94 -11.32
CA VAL A 83 12.39 -11.69 -12.55
C VAL A 83 13.68 -10.96 -12.23
N LEU A 84 14.81 -11.63 -12.44
CA LEU A 84 16.15 -11.06 -12.31
C LEU A 84 16.69 -10.49 -13.63
N ASN A 85 16.16 -10.95 -14.77
CA ASN A 85 16.62 -10.52 -16.09
C ASN A 85 15.93 -9.24 -16.56
N ASP A 86 16.67 -8.43 -17.32
CA ASP A 86 16.12 -7.31 -18.06
C ASP A 86 15.55 -7.75 -19.43
N ASN A 87 14.70 -6.89 -20.00
CA ASN A 87 14.23 -7.00 -21.39
C ASN A 87 15.40 -6.63 -22.34
N PRO A 88 15.63 -7.32 -23.46
CA PRO A 88 16.59 -6.90 -24.49
C PRO A 88 16.45 -5.43 -24.93
N GLU A 89 15.24 -4.88 -24.95
CA GLU A 89 14.99 -3.47 -25.32
C GLU A 89 15.45 -2.48 -24.22
N GLY A 90 15.75 -2.96 -23.02
CA GLY A 90 16.24 -2.12 -21.91
C GLY A 90 15.14 -1.39 -21.13
N ASP A 91 13.87 -1.58 -21.47
CA ASP A 91 12.71 -0.92 -20.85
C ASP A 91 12.68 -1.04 -19.32
N LEU A 92 12.93 -2.24 -18.79
CA LEU A 92 12.96 -2.45 -17.33
C LEU A 92 14.09 -1.67 -16.67
N LYS A 93 15.25 -1.58 -17.33
CA LYS A 93 16.40 -0.82 -16.82
C LYS A 93 16.08 0.68 -16.81
N LEU A 94 15.49 1.19 -17.89
CA LEU A 94 15.01 2.56 -17.97
C LEU A 94 13.98 2.85 -16.87
N LEU A 95 12.97 1.99 -16.73
CA LEU A 95 11.93 2.13 -15.72
C LEU A 95 12.49 2.17 -14.30
N ARG A 96 13.43 1.28 -13.97
CA ARG A 96 14.12 1.31 -12.67
C ARG A 96 14.88 2.62 -12.46
N SER A 97 15.58 3.11 -13.48
CA SER A 97 16.29 4.40 -13.40
C SER A 97 15.35 5.58 -13.18
N SER A 98 14.21 5.61 -13.87
CA SER A 98 13.17 6.64 -13.70
C SER A 98 12.57 6.60 -12.30
N LEU A 99 12.28 5.41 -11.76
CA LEU A 99 11.74 5.25 -10.40
C LEU A 99 12.73 5.68 -9.32
N LEU A 100 14.03 5.41 -9.49
CA LEU A 100 15.08 5.91 -8.58
C LEU A 100 15.13 7.44 -8.57
N ALA A 101 15.04 8.09 -9.75
CA ALA A 101 15.03 9.54 -9.86
C ALA A 101 13.81 10.16 -9.17
N VAL A 102 12.63 9.59 -9.40
CA VAL A 102 11.36 10.00 -8.78
C VAL A 102 11.42 9.84 -7.25
N ARG A 103 11.98 8.75 -6.73
CA ARG A 103 12.17 8.54 -5.29
C ARG A 103 13.07 9.60 -4.66
N GLY A 104 14.16 9.97 -5.34
CA GLY A 104 15.08 11.01 -4.87
C GLY A 104 14.43 12.40 -4.74
N GLN A 105 13.42 12.71 -5.56
CA GLN A 105 12.65 13.95 -5.45
C GLN A 105 11.71 13.94 -4.23
N GLN A 106 11.09 12.79 -3.92
CA GLN A 106 10.20 12.63 -2.76
C GLN A 106 10.95 12.87 -1.44
N ASP A 107 12.19 12.36 -1.36
CA ASP A 107 13.07 12.58 -0.20
C ASP A 107 13.50 14.05 -0.03
N ARG A 108 13.72 14.77 -1.14
CA ARG A 108 14.08 16.19 -1.12
C ARG A 108 12.89 17.09 -0.82
N ALA A 109 11.70 16.79 -1.35
CA ALA A 109 10.48 17.54 -1.10
C ALA A 109 10.01 17.43 0.36
N GLY A 110 10.24 16.28 1.02
CA GLY A 110 10.00 16.11 2.45
C GLY A 110 10.97 16.85 3.37
N ARG A 111 12.13 17.29 2.85
CA ARG A 111 13.17 18.04 3.60
C ARG A 111 13.15 19.54 3.31
N GLY A 112 12.40 19.98 2.30
CA GLY A 112 12.42 21.33 1.73
C GLY A 112 11.36 22.29 2.27
N ARG A 113 10.88 22.14 3.51
CA ARG A 113 9.95 23.09 4.12
C ARG A 113 10.29 23.41 5.58
N THR A 114 11.54 23.77 5.83
CA THR A 114 11.91 24.52 7.03
C THR A 114 12.42 25.87 6.58
N LEU A 115 11.49 26.83 6.47
CA LEU A 115 11.82 28.25 6.37
C LEU A 115 12.68 28.58 7.60
N ARG A 116 13.91 29.02 7.33
CA ARG A 116 14.83 29.55 8.34
C ARG A 116 14.21 30.85 8.88
N SER A 117 13.64 30.80 10.07
CA SER A 117 13.48 31.99 10.91
C SER A 117 14.61 31.99 11.93
N MET A 118 15.39 33.05 11.92
CA MET A 118 16.39 33.31 12.94
C MET A 118 15.67 33.65 14.25
N ALA A 119 15.84 32.82 15.27
CA ALA A 119 15.68 33.20 16.66
C ALA A 119 16.40 32.16 17.53
N SER A 120 17.38 32.64 18.28
CA SER A 120 18.07 31.92 19.34
C SER A 120 17.06 31.47 20.41
N GLY A 121 17.12 30.21 20.81
CA GLY A 121 16.27 29.67 21.86
C GLY A 121 16.51 28.17 21.98
N GLU A 122 17.06 27.77 23.11
CA GLU A 122 17.47 26.42 23.46
C GLU A 122 16.23 25.54 23.59
N ASP A 123 16.14 24.43 22.84
CA ASP A 123 15.34 23.28 23.28
C ASP A 123 15.68 22.00 22.51
N ALA A 124 15.80 20.93 23.27
CA ALA A 124 16.29 19.62 22.83
C ALA A 124 15.34 18.95 21.82
N ALA A 125 15.68 18.98 20.54
CA ALA A 125 15.04 18.14 19.52
C ALA A 125 15.85 16.87 19.29
N LEU A 126 15.32 15.72 19.70
CA LEU A 126 15.83 14.39 19.36
C LEU A 126 16.10 14.28 17.85
N PRO A 127 17.21 13.63 17.43
CA PRO A 127 17.43 13.34 16.02
C PRO A 127 16.28 12.43 15.50
N PRO A 128 15.78 12.65 14.28
CA PRO A 128 14.82 11.73 13.67
C PRO A 128 15.44 10.32 13.59
N PRO A 129 14.66 9.25 13.78
CA PRO A 129 15.20 7.91 13.83
C PRO A 129 15.95 7.59 12.54
N PRO A 130 17.09 6.87 12.62
CA PRO A 130 17.87 6.53 11.45
C PRO A 130 17.00 5.71 10.50
N ARG A 131 16.88 6.19 9.25
CA ARG A 131 16.23 5.45 8.16
C ARG A 131 16.95 4.11 8.02
N ALA A 132 16.20 3.02 8.20
CA ALA A 132 16.74 1.67 8.20
C ALA A 132 17.52 1.37 6.89
N PRO A 133 18.62 0.60 6.95
CA PRO A 133 19.47 0.37 5.81
C PRO A 133 18.77 -0.44 4.71
N HIS A 134 19.11 -0.09 3.47
CA HIS A 134 18.74 -0.82 2.25
C HIS A 134 19.08 -2.31 2.36
N GLY A 135 18.11 -3.19 2.04
CA GLY A 135 18.41 -4.55 1.55
C GLY A 135 17.57 -5.71 2.09
N GLN A 136 16.92 -5.58 3.26
CA GLN A 136 16.18 -6.71 3.86
C GLN A 136 15.02 -6.40 4.85
N PRO A 137 14.77 -5.17 5.35
CA PRO A 137 13.73 -4.96 6.36
C PRO A 137 12.28 -4.96 5.82
N GLN A 138 12.05 -4.79 4.51
CA GLN A 138 10.68 -4.61 4.00
C GLN A 138 9.84 -5.90 4.03
N MET A 139 10.45 -7.07 3.81
CA MET A 139 9.75 -8.35 3.94
C MET A 139 9.36 -8.63 5.39
N LEU A 140 10.23 -8.35 6.36
CA LEU A 140 9.92 -8.50 7.78
C LEU A 140 8.84 -7.52 8.24
N THR A 141 8.90 -6.27 7.79
CA THR A 141 7.86 -5.27 8.02
C THR A 141 6.53 -5.72 7.43
N ALA A 142 6.51 -6.22 6.19
CA ALA A 142 5.29 -6.71 5.56
C ALA A 142 4.73 -7.95 6.28
N LEU A 143 5.58 -8.88 6.73
CA LEU A 143 5.18 -10.03 7.54
C LEU A 143 4.63 -9.63 8.91
N TRP A 144 5.24 -8.61 9.55
CA TRP A 144 4.76 -8.05 10.81
C TRP A 144 3.36 -7.45 10.66
N TYR A 145 3.16 -6.61 9.64
CA TYR A 145 1.84 -6.06 9.32
C TYR A 145 0.83 -7.16 9.00
N ARG A 146 1.22 -8.21 8.26
CA ARG A 146 0.37 -9.39 7.99
C ARG A 146 -0.07 -10.04 9.30
N ARG A 147 0.86 -10.32 10.22
CA ARG A 147 0.57 -10.94 11.52
C ARG A 147 -0.37 -10.06 12.34
N GLN A 148 -0.11 -8.76 12.43
CA GLN A 148 -0.94 -7.83 13.19
C GLN A 148 -2.36 -7.73 12.61
N ARG A 149 -2.48 -7.71 11.27
CA ARG A 149 -3.76 -7.66 10.57
C ARG A 149 -4.55 -8.97 10.69
N LEU A 150 -3.89 -10.13 10.60
CA LEU A 150 -4.52 -11.43 10.85
C LEU A 150 -5.01 -11.53 12.29
N LEU A 151 -4.20 -11.10 13.28
CA LEU A 151 -4.61 -11.03 14.68
C LEU A 151 -5.80 -10.07 14.88
N ALA A 152 -5.80 -8.91 14.21
CA ALA A 152 -6.94 -8.00 14.26
C ALA A 152 -8.20 -8.58 13.60
N LYS A 153 -8.06 -9.35 12.50
CA LYS A 153 -9.17 -10.07 11.87
C LYS A 153 -9.72 -11.16 12.80
N THR A 154 -8.86 -11.99 13.41
CA THR A 154 -9.29 -13.04 14.34
C THR A 154 -9.92 -12.46 15.61
N LEU A 155 -9.35 -11.39 16.18
CA LEU A 155 -9.93 -10.69 17.33
C LEU A 155 -11.30 -10.08 17.00
N ARG A 156 -11.47 -9.47 15.82
CA ARG A 156 -12.78 -8.94 15.39
C ARG A 156 -13.82 -10.04 15.22
N LEU A 157 -13.45 -11.15 14.57
CA LEU A 157 -14.35 -12.30 14.39
C LEU A 157 -14.71 -12.96 15.73
N TRP A 158 -13.72 -13.13 16.62
CA TRP A 158 -13.95 -13.62 17.97
C TRP A 158 -14.86 -12.66 18.75
N PHE A 159 -14.61 -11.35 18.69
CA PHE A 159 -15.42 -10.36 19.37
C PHE A 159 -16.87 -10.35 18.86
N ALA A 160 -17.06 -10.45 17.54
CA ALA A 160 -18.39 -10.57 16.93
C ALA A 160 -19.12 -11.86 17.37
N ARG A 161 -18.39 -12.95 17.60
CA ARG A 161 -18.97 -14.25 18.02
C ARG A 161 -19.12 -14.38 19.53
N SER A 162 -18.37 -13.61 20.32
CA SER A 162 -18.40 -13.62 21.78
C SER A 162 -19.73 -13.09 22.32
N SER A 163 -20.25 -13.71 23.38
CA SER A 163 -21.50 -13.30 24.06
C SER A 163 -21.42 -11.86 24.56
N ARG A 164 -20.28 -11.47 25.13
CA ARG A 164 -20.02 -10.10 25.59
C ARG A 164 -19.96 -9.08 24.44
N GLY A 165 -19.41 -9.47 23.29
CA GLY A 165 -19.32 -8.58 22.13
C GLY A 165 -20.69 -8.33 21.48
N ARG A 166 -21.52 -9.37 21.35
CA ARG A 166 -22.91 -9.26 20.87
C ARG A 166 -23.77 -8.40 21.80
N ALA A 167 -23.71 -8.64 23.11
CA ALA A 167 -24.42 -7.83 24.09
C ALA A 167 -24.02 -6.34 24.03
N LYS A 168 -22.73 -6.04 23.84
CA LYS A 168 -22.27 -4.65 23.68
C LYS A 168 -22.78 -4.01 22.38
N LEU A 169 -22.84 -4.77 21.28
CA LEU A 169 -23.36 -4.29 20.00
C LEU A 169 -24.87 -4.00 20.06
N GLU A 170 -25.63 -4.86 20.75
CA GLU A 170 -27.07 -4.69 20.97
C GLU A 170 -27.38 -3.46 21.83
N ARG A 171 -26.61 -3.22 22.90
CA ARG A 171 -26.74 -2.00 23.72
C ARG A 171 -26.54 -0.74 22.89
N ARG A 172 -25.51 -0.73 22.02
CA ARG A 172 -25.25 0.44 21.15
C ARG A 172 -26.38 0.66 20.13
N ARG A 173 -26.94 -0.41 19.56
CA ARG A 173 -28.11 -0.31 18.67
C ARG A 173 -29.35 0.22 19.39
N GLN A 174 -29.55 -0.16 20.66
CA GLN A 174 -30.65 0.36 21.47
C GLN A 174 -30.47 1.86 21.76
N GLU A 175 -29.26 2.30 22.09
CA GLU A 175 -28.94 3.72 22.29
C GLU A 175 -29.14 4.54 21.01
N GLU A 176 -28.61 4.08 19.87
CA GLU A 176 -28.80 4.72 18.56
C GLU A 176 -30.29 4.80 18.18
N ALA A 177 -31.08 3.76 18.44
CA ALA A 177 -32.53 3.76 18.19
C ALA A 177 -33.30 4.71 19.12
N LEU A 178 -32.87 4.85 20.38
CA LEU A 178 -33.45 5.81 21.32
C LEU A 178 -33.14 7.25 20.90
N GLU A 179 -31.91 7.54 20.48
CA GLU A 179 -31.54 8.86 19.96
C GLU A 179 -32.33 9.19 18.69
N HIS A 180 -32.42 8.27 17.72
CA HIS A 180 -33.21 8.48 16.51
C HIS A 180 -34.70 8.72 16.83
N LYS A 181 -35.28 8.01 17.81
CA LYS A 181 -36.66 8.26 18.28
C LYS A 181 -36.81 9.65 18.91
N LYS A 182 -35.84 10.09 19.72
CA LYS A 182 -35.82 11.43 20.31
C LYS A 182 -35.70 12.51 19.24
N GLU A 183 -34.83 12.33 18.25
CA GLU A 183 -34.66 13.25 17.12
C GLU A 183 -35.94 13.36 16.29
N ALA A 184 -36.55 12.23 15.92
CA ALA A 184 -37.83 12.21 15.21
C ALA A 184 -38.96 12.89 16.00
N ALA A 185 -39.00 12.68 17.32
CA ALA A 185 -39.97 13.36 18.20
C ALA A 185 -39.71 14.88 18.29
N ARG A 186 -38.45 15.33 18.23
CA ARG A 186 -38.10 16.76 18.18
C ARG A 186 -38.51 17.39 16.86
N GLN A 187 -38.35 16.69 15.74
CA GLN A 187 -38.77 17.17 14.42
C GLN A 187 -40.29 17.36 14.32
N ARG A 188 -41.08 16.38 14.79
CA ARG A 188 -42.55 16.46 14.82
C ARG A 188 -43.12 17.58 15.68
N ARG A 189 -42.35 18.14 16.62
CA ARG A 189 -42.75 19.28 17.46
C ARG A 189 -42.44 20.63 16.81
N ARG A 190 -41.64 20.64 15.73
CA ARG A 190 -41.24 21.84 14.99
C ARG A 190 -42.08 22.08 13.74
N GLU A 191 -42.77 21.04 13.25
CA GLU A 191 -43.86 21.10 12.27
C GLU A 191 -45.17 21.47 12.96
#